data_AF-A0A0X3SBK6-F1
#
_entry.id   AF-A0A0X3SBK6-F1
#
_cell.length_a   1.000
_cell.length_b   1.000
_cell.length_c   1.000
_cell.angle_alpha   90.00
_cell.angle_beta   90.00
_cell.angle_gamma   90.00
#
_symmetry.space_group_name_H-M   'P 1'
#
loop_
_entity.id
_entity.type
_entity.pdbx_description
1 polymer ?
#
loop_
_entity_poly.entity_id
_entity_poly.type
_entity_poly.pdbx_seq_one_letter_code
_entity_poly.pdbx_strand_id
1 'polypeptide(L)'
;MTAMTPGSNIPLGATRVTVDVAAPVRLDVSALLLTSDGKVRSDDDFIFYNQPSGPGVTYRSGGGTNPDAIMVDTASVPSGIEKIVVTASPDAAGQTFQGIEPTATVRNADDNSVLATFTPPQLGAETALVVVEVYVRNGAWKARAVGQGYANGLAGIATDFGVSVEEPVAPAQPVAPAAPPMQPPAAPPAPTLAAPPAPPAPPAPPAPVPGAGKINLDKGRVSLQKNQTVSLVKGGRPLLSQVKMGLGWEPAFRGKDIDLDASVIAYGPQRNHIDSCYFGKLTILNGSVKHSGDNLTGEGGGDDEVIVVDLGRLPQEVTGLVFTVNSFSGQKFTEVAKAYCRLVDAATDQELVRFDLTGAEAQTGVMMAKLIRQFSGEWEMTAMGDFVKARTVRNMVKPAAQAL
;
A
#
# COMPACT_ATOMS: atom_id res chain seq x y z
N MET A 1 24.28 -19.00 -24.02
CA MET A 1 24.00 -17.64 -23.52
C MET A 1 24.05 -16.68 -24.70
N THR A 2 22.91 -16.09 -25.06
CA THR A 2 22.79 -15.13 -26.16
C THR A 2 22.56 -13.74 -25.61
N ALA A 3 23.47 -12.79 -25.86
CA ALA A 3 23.22 -11.38 -25.57
C ALA A 3 22.26 -10.81 -26.63
N MET A 4 21.14 -10.24 -26.18
CA MET A 4 20.10 -9.70 -27.03
C MET A 4 20.22 -8.19 -27.17
N THR A 5 19.78 -7.68 -28.32
CA THR A 5 19.60 -6.24 -28.58
C THR A 5 18.10 -5.93 -28.71
N PRO A 6 17.68 -4.65 -28.55
CA PRO A 6 16.26 -4.29 -28.68
C PRO A 6 15.65 -4.81 -29.99
N GLY A 7 14.50 -5.47 -29.88
CA GLY A 7 13.77 -6.07 -30.99
C GLY A 7 14.21 -7.47 -31.41
N SER A 8 15.40 -7.95 -30.99
CA SER A 8 15.86 -9.31 -31.27
C SER A 8 14.99 -10.37 -30.57
N ASN A 9 14.94 -11.59 -31.13
CA ASN A 9 14.21 -12.72 -30.54
C ASN A 9 14.98 -14.03 -30.67
N ILE A 10 14.71 -14.95 -29.74
CA ILE A 10 15.26 -16.31 -29.72
C ILE A 10 14.14 -17.34 -29.49
N PRO A 11 14.24 -18.57 -30.04
CA PRO A 11 13.41 -19.67 -29.57
C PRO A 11 13.75 -20.01 -28.11
N LEU A 12 12.74 -20.35 -27.29
CA LEU A 12 12.99 -20.75 -25.90
C LEU A 12 13.64 -22.14 -25.80
N GLY A 13 13.19 -23.09 -26.60
CA GLY A 13 13.68 -24.48 -26.58
C GLY A 13 13.31 -25.29 -25.33
N ALA A 14 12.96 -24.63 -24.22
CA ALA A 14 12.47 -25.22 -22.98
C ALA A 14 10.98 -24.94 -22.77
N THR A 15 10.27 -25.88 -22.13
CA THR A 15 8.86 -25.74 -21.76
C THR A 15 8.66 -24.79 -20.59
N ARG A 16 9.61 -24.78 -19.64
CA ARG A 16 9.59 -23.90 -18.48
C ARG A 16 10.78 -22.95 -18.52
N VAL A 17 10.51 -21.66 -18.41
CA VAL A 17 11.55 -20.63 -18.38
C VAL A 17 11.36 -19.68 -17.21
N THR A 18 12.45 -19.11 -16.72
CA THR A 18 12.45 -18.07 -15.70
C THR A 18 13.03 -16.80 -16.31
N VAL A 19 12.35 -15.68 -16.12
CA VAL A 19 12.83 -14.34 -16.49
C VAL A 19 13.15 -13.60 -15.21
N ASP A 20 14.43 -13.49 -14.88
CA ASP A 20 14.92 -12.70 -13.74
C ASP A 20 15.24 -11.28 -14.23
N VAL A 21 14.87 -10.24 -13.48
CA VAL A 21 15.27 -8.85 -13.82
C VAL A 21 16.11 -8.26 -12.70
N ALA A 22 17.41 -8.12 -12.94
CA ALA A 22 18.36 -7.59 -11.97
C ALA A 22 18.75 -6.15 -12.29
N ALA A 23 18.91 -5.30 -11.27
CA ALA A 23 19.44 -3.96 -11.40
C ALA A 23 20.24 -3.56 -10.14
N PRO A 24 21.01 -2.46 -10.18
CA PRO A 24 21.64 -1.89 -8.99
C PRO A 24 20.66 -1.43 -7.91
N VAL A 25 19.38 -1.32 -8.26
CA VAL A 25 18.28 -1.01 -7.33
C VAL A 25 17.27 -2.15 -7.35
N ARG A 26 16.40 -2.19 -6.32
CA ARG A 26 15.28 -3.13 -6.31
C ARG A 26 14.24 -2.74 -7.35
N LEU A 27 13.83 -3.75 -8.11
CA LEU A 27 12.75 -3.65 -9.09
C LEU A 27 11.63 -4.60 -8.67
N ASP A 28 10.41 -4.11 -8.78
CA ASP A 28 9.23 -4.96 -8.81
C ASP A 28 9.05 -5.51 -10.22
N VAL A 29 8.87 -6.82 -10.32
CA VAL A 29 8.64 -7.50 -11.60
C VAL A 29 7.21 -8.04 -11.64
N SER A 30 6.57 -7.86 -12.78
CA SER A 30 5.22 -8.36 -13.04
C SER A 30 5.09 -8.90 -14.46
N ALA A 31 4.02 -9.65 -14.72
CA ALA A 31 3.72 -10.22 -16.02
C ALA A 31 2.26 -10.02 -16.40
N LEU A 32 2.02 -9.72 -17.68
CA LEU A 32 0.68 -9.59 -18.26
C LEU A 32 0.49 -10.65 -19.34
N LEU A 33 -0.56 -11.47 -19.22
CA LEU A 33 -0.93 -12.48 -20.20
C LEU A 33 -1.90 -11.85 -21.21
N LEU A 34 -1.51 -11.81 -22.48
CA LEU A 34 -2.22 -11.08 -23.53
C LEU A 34 -2.77 -12.04 -24.59
N THR A 35 -3.99 -11.75 -25.03
CA THR A 35 -4.60 -12.44 -26.17
C THR A 35 -4.08 -11.90 -27.51
N SER A 36 -4.61 -12.41 -28.62
CA SER A 36 -4.30 -11.93 -29.98
C SER A 36 -4.62 -10.45 -30.21
N ASP A 37 -5.52 -9.87 -29.42
CA ASP A 37 -5.85 -8.43 -29.46
C ASP A 37 -4.83 -7.55 -28.71
N GLY A 38 -3.85 -8.17 -28.05
CA GLY A 38 -2.86 -7.49 -27.24
C GLY A 38 -3.39 -6.99 -25.89
N LYS A 39 -4.50 -7.53 -25.39
CA LYS A 39 -5.10 -7.16 -24.11
C LYS A 39 -5.18 -8.35 -23.16
N VAL A 40 -5.26 -8.08 -21.85
CA VAL A 40 -5.61 -9.08 -20.83
C VAL A 40 -7.09 -9.45 -20.94
N ARG A 41 -7.46 -10.67 -20.50
CA ARG A 41 -8.89 -11.07 -20.46
C ARG A 41 -9.59 -10.55 -19.21
N SER A 42 -8.86 -10.48 -18.10
CA SER A 42 -9.30 -10.06 -16.77
C SER A 42 -8.09 -9.80 -15.88
N ASP A 43 -8.31 -9.32 -14.65
CA ASP A 43 -7.25 -9.08 -13.68
C ASP A 43 -6.46 -10.35 -13.31
N ASP A 44 -7.07 -11.54 -13.43
CA ASP A 44 -6.42 -12.85 -13.28
C ASP A 44 -5.19 -13.05 -14.20
N ASP A 45 -5.14 -12.32 -15.33
CA ASP A 45 -4.04 -12.35 -16.30
C ASP A 45 -2.91 -11.35 -15.96
N PHE A 46 -2.99 -10.67 -14.81
CA PHE A 46 -1.94 -9.79 -14.31
C PHE A 46 -1.25 -10.42 -13.08
N ILE A 47 0.00 -10.86 -13.26
CA ILE A 47 0.77 -11.61 -12.27
C ILE A 47 1.82 -10.71 -11.65
N PHE A 48 1.80 -10.58 -10.34
CA PHE A 48 2.70 -9.72 -9.57
C PHE A 48 2.77 -10.21 -8.12
N TYR A 49 3.54 -9.57 -7.25
CA TYR A 49 3.77 -10.06 -5.89
C TYR A 49 2.49 -10.34 -5.06
N ASN A 50 1.42 -9.57 -5.27
CA ASN A 50 0.13 -9.75 -4.56
C ASN A 50 -0.84 -10.73 -5.27
N GLN A 51 -0.54 -11.09 -6.52
CA GLN A 51 -1.21 -12.14 -7.28
C GLN A 51 -0.14 -13.03 -7.91
N PRO A 52 0.56 -13.85 -7.10
CA PRO A 52 1.80 -14.46 -7.52
C PRO A 52 1.62 -15.64 -8.47
N SER A 53 0.39 -16.02 -8.79
CA SER A 53 0.09 -17.20 -9.60
C SER A 53 -1.07 -16.90 -10.56
N GLY A 54 -0.90 -17.35 -11.79
CA GLY A 54 -1.95 -17.36 -12.80
C GLY A 54 -1.71 -18.46 -13.84
N PRO A 55 -2.48 -18.47 -14.94
CA PRO A 55 -2.48 -19.58 -15.89
C PRO A 55 -1.11 -19.79 -16.58
N GLY A 56 -0.33 -20.77 -16.09
CA GLY A 56 0.99 -21.09 -16.62
C GLY A 56 2.07 -20.05 -16.30
N VAL A 57 1.79 -19.07 -15.44
CA VAL A 57 2.73 -18.01 -15.06
C VAL A 57 2.76 -17.85 -13.54
N THR A 58 3.94 -17.72 -12.97
CA THR A 58 4.15 -17.59 -11.52
C THR A 58 5.19 -16.53 -11.24
N TYR A 59 4.86 -15.57 -10.40
CA TYR A 59 5.83 -14.65 -9.83
C TYR A 59 6.58 -15.35 -8.69
N ARG A 60 7.90 -15.12 -8.64
CA ARG A 60 8.78 -15.59 -7.58
C ARG A 60 9.57 -14.40 -7.04
N SER A 61 9.43 -14.15 -5.74
CA SER A 61 10.30 -13.20 -5.07
C SER A 61 11.72 -13.74 -5.00
N GLY A 62 12.70 -12.89 -5.32
CA GLY A 62 14.11 -13.25 -5.20
C GLY A 62 14.55 -13.43 -3.73
N GLY A 63 13.96 -12.62 -2.84
CA GLY A 63 14.36 -12.52 -1.43
C GLY A 63 15.76 -11.90 -1.24
N GLY A 64 15.90 -11.01 -0.26
CA GLY A 64 17.18 -10.37 0.06
C GLY A 64 17.75 -9.54 -1.10
N THR A 65 18.88 -9.98 -1.66
CA THR A 65 19.60 -9.32 -2.77
C THR A 65 19.32 -9.94 -4.14
N ASN A 66 18.57 -11.04 -4.21
CA ASN A 66 18.28 -11.68 -5.50
C ASN A 66 17.17 -10.92 -6.25
N PRO A 67 17.20 -10.89 -7.59
CA PRO A 67 16.14 -10.30 -8.39
C PRO A 67 14.84 -11.09 -8.27
N ASP A 68 13.73 -10.38 -8.38
CA ASP A 68 12.43 -11.01 -8.60
C ASP A 68 12.36 -11.62 -10.00
N ALA A 69 11.52 -12.64 -10.15
CA ALA A 69 11.47 -13.43 -11.35
C ALA A 69 10.04 -13.82 -11.75
N ILE A 70 9.83 -13.95 -13.06
CA ILE A 70 8.62 -14.54 -13.63
C ILE A 70 8.98 -15.91 -14.17
N MET A 71 8.35 -16.95 -13.63
CA MET A 71 8.39 -18.29 -14.20
C MET A 71 7.21 -18.48 -15.16
N VAL A 72 7.50 -18.97 -16.36
CA VAL A 72 6.51 -19.30 -17.38
C VAL A 72 6.62 -20.78 -17.70
N ASP A 73 5.52 -21.52 -17.51
CA ASP A 73 5.32 -22.86 -18.03
C ASP A 73 4.45 -22.79 -19.28
N THR A 74 5.09 -22.81 -20.45
CA THR A 74 4.43 -22.59 -21.73
C THR A 74 3.44 -23.69 -22.10
N ALA A 75 3.52 -24.87 -21.46
CA ALA A 75 2.55 -25.94 -21.67
C ALA A 75 1.26 -25.73 -20.87
N SER A 76 1.33 -24.94 -19.80
CA SER A 76 0.20 -24.62 -18.92
C SER A 76 -0.47 -23.28 -19.25
N VAL A 77 0.09 -22.51 -20.19
CA VAL A 77 -0.51 -21.26 -20.70
C VAL A 77 -1.74 -21.59 -21.55
N PRO A 78 -2.92 -20.98 -21.28
CA PRO A 78 -4.12 -21.21 -22.06
C PRO A 78 -3.93 -20.85 -23.54
N SER A 79 -4.58 -21.60 -24.44
CA SER A 79 -4.45 -21.40 -25.90
C SER A 79 -4.94 -20.05 -26.42
N GLY A 80 -5.70 -19.28 -25.63
CA GLY A 80 -6.12 -17.92 -25.95
C GLY A 80 -5.08 -16.84 -25.62
N ILE A 81 -3.96 -17.21 -24.99
CA ILE A 81 -2.86 -16.30 -24.66
C ILE A 81 -1.74 -16.50 -25.69
N GLU A 82 -1.39 -15.44 -26.41
CA GLU A 82 -0.36 -15.50 -27.45
C GLU A 82 0.96 -14.83 -27.03
N LYS A 83 0.90 -14.01 -25.97
CA LYS A 83 2.04 -13.22 -25.50
C LYS A 83 1.96 -13.01 -23.99
N ILE A 84 3.12 -13.07 -23.34
CA ILE A 84 3.32 -12.73 -21.94
C ILE A 84 4.34 -11.59 -21.92
N VAL A 85 3.94 -10.44 -21.39
CA VAL A 85 4.80 -9.26 -21.27
C VAL A 85 5.39 -9.24 -19.87
N VAL A 86 6.72 -9.24 -19.73
CA VAL A 86 7.41 -9.09 -18.45
C VAL A 86 7.81 -7.63 -18.26
N THR A 87 7.33 -7.04 -17.18
CA THR A 87 7.55 -5.63 -16.86
C THR A 87 8.32 -5.47 -15.57
N ALA A 88 9.05 -4.36 -15.47
CA ALA A 88 9.78 -3.97 -14.28
C ALA A 88 9.51 -2.51 -13.94
N SER A 89 9.38 -2.20 -12.65
CA SER A 89 9.33 -0.83 -12.13
C SER A 89 10.25 -0.72 -10.91
N PRO A 90 10.95 0.40 -10.70
CA PRO A 90 11.68 0.61 -9.46
C PRO A 90 10.70 0.59 -8.27
N ASP A 91 11.09 -0.09 -7.20
CA ASP A 91 10.30 -0.20 -5.97
C ASP A 91 10.12 1.18 -5.30
N ALA A 92 11.14 2.05 -5.39
CA ALA A 92 11.04 3.40 -4.85
C ALA A 92 10.09 4.27 -5.69
N ALA A 93 9.02 4.75 -5.06
CA ALA A 93 8.03 5.60 -5.71
C ALA A 93 8.64 6.84 -6.38
N GLY A 94 8.32 7.04 -7.66
CA GLY A 94 8.81 8.16 -8.47
C GLY A 94 10.27 8.03 -8.91
N GLN A 95 10.96 6.94 -8.56
CA GLN A 95 12.27 6.64 -9.12
C GLN A 95 12.12 6.31 -10.61
N THR A 96 12.96 6.94 -11.41
CA THR A 96 13.03 6.70 -12.85
C THR A 96 14.14 5.70 -13.16
N PHE A 97 14.13 5.15 -14.37
CA PHE A 97 15.21 4.33 -14.89
C PHE A 97 16.46 5.13 -15.30
N GLN A 98 16.49 6.44 -15.05
CA GLN A 98 17.63 7.29 -15.39
C GLN A 98 18.87 6.84 -14.61
N GLY A 99 19.87 6.35 -15.33
CA GLY A 99 21.10 5.83 -14.74
C GLY A 99 20.96 4.44 -14.08
N ILE A 100 19.84 3.76 -14.31
CA ILE A 100 19.62 2.37 -13.89
C ILE A 100 19.80 1.47 -15.12
N GLU A 101 20.60 0.41 -14.98
CA GLU A 101 20.84 -0.58 -16.03
C GLU A 101 20.18 -1.93 -15.66
N PRO A 102 18.85 -2.08 -15.87
CA PRO A 102 18.18 -3.34 -15.61
C PRO A 102 18.61 -4.39 -16.64
N THR A 103 18.90 -5.60 -16.18
CA THR A 103 19.28 -6.73 -17.02
C THR A 103 18.29 -7.87 -16.80
N ALA A 104 17.51 -8.17 -17.84
CA ALA A 104 16.69 -9.38 -17.88
C ALA A 104 17.55 -10.58 -18.27
N THR A 105 17.43 -11.67 -17.53
CA THR A 105 18.04 -12.96 -17.83
C THR A 105 16.95 -14.01 -18.01
N VAL A 106 16.87 -14.59 -19.21
CA VAL A 106 15.98 -15.71 -19.51
C VAL A 106 16.73 -17.01 -19.31
N ARG A 107 16.23 -17.85 -18.41
CA ARG A 107 16.82 -19.14 -18.05
C ARG A 107 15.86 -20.28 -18.34
N ASN A 108 16.40 -21.45 -18.63
CA ASN A 108 15.64 -22.69 -18.54
C ASN A 108 15.36 -22.98 -17.05
N ALA A 109 14.09 -23.18 -16.68
CA ALA A 109 13.72 -23.37 -15.28
C ALA A 109 14.11 -24.77 -14.74
N ASP A 110 14.38 -25.74 -15.62
CA ASP A 110 14.69 -27.12 -15.23
C ASP A 110 16.15 -27.31 -14.83
N ASP A 111 17.07 -26.66 -15.56
CA ASP A 111 18.52 -26.81 -15.38
C ASP A 111 19.24 -25.49 -15.05
N ASN A 112 18.49 -24.39 -14.96
CA ASN A 112 18.97 -23.03 -14.66
C ASN A 112 19.96 -22.45 -15.69
N SER A 113 20.08 -23.08 -16.87
CA SER A 113 20.97 -22.62 -17.94
C SER A 113 20.48 -21.30 -18.54
N VAL A 114 21.42 -20.38 -18.83
CA VAL A 114 21.08 -19.07 -19.40
C VAL A 114 20.86 -19.18 -20.91
N LEU A 115 19.62 -18.95 -21.32
CA LEU A 115 19.18 -18.90 -22.71
C LEU A 115 19.57 -17.55 -23.32
N ALA A 116 19.19 -16.45 -22.67
CA ALA A 116 19.48 -15.10 -23.13
C ALA A 116 19.62 -14.07 -22.00
N THR A 117 20.29 -12.97 -22.32
CA THR A 117 20.36 -11.77 -21.47
C THR A 117 20.08 -10.52 -22.28
N PHE A 118 19.40 -9.55 -21.68
CA PHE A 118 19.07 -8.28 -22.32
C PHE A 118 19.16 -7.13 -21.31
N THR A 119 19.96 -6.12 -21.63
CA THR A 119 20.07 -4.87 -20.88
C THR A 119 19.56 -3.74 -21.78
N PRO A 120 18.37 -3.17 -21.53
CA PRO A 120 17.83 -2.09 -22.35
C PRO A 120 18.74 -0.86 -22.33
N PRO A 121 19.14 -0.33 -23.50
CA PRO A 121 19.95 0.88 -23.55
C PRO A 121 19.06 2.13 -23.39
N GLN A 122 19.68 3.25 -22.98
CA GLN A 122 19.10 4.60 -23.07
C GLN A 122 17.80 4.82 -22.28
N LEU A 123 17.69 4.25 -21.08
CA LEU A 123 16.58 4.58 -20.18
C LEU A 123 16.75 5.98 -19.56
N GLY A 124 15.63 6.66 -19.33
CA GLY A 124 15.56 8.05 -18.87
C GLY A 124 14.48 8.25 -17.82
N ALA A 125 13.51 9.12 -18.10
CA ALA A 125 12.50 9.56 -17.14
C ALA A 125 11.39 8.52 -16.88
N GLU A 126 11.49 7.33 -17.46
CA GLU A 126 10.48 6.30 -17.35
C GLU A 126 10.48 5.66 -15.96
N THR A 127 9.29 5.38 -15.44
CA THR A 127 9.07 4.82 -14.09
C THR A 127 8.59 3.36 -14.15
N ALA A 128 8.31 2.85 -15.35
CA ALA A 128 8.10 1.43 -15.62
C ALA A 128 8.70 1.05 -16.98
N LEU A 129 8.93 -0.23 -17.20
CA LEU A 129 9.64 -0.76 -18.35
C LEU A 129 9.06 -2.11 -18.76
N VAL A 130 8.76 -2.27 -20.05
CA VAL A 130 8.56 -3.58 -20.67
C VAL A 130 9.92 -4.13 -21.10
N VAL A 131 10.40 -5.17 -20.41
CA VAL A 131 11.78 -5.65 -20.58
C VAL A 131 11.84 -6.76 -21.63
N VAL A 132 11.01 -7.79 -21.48
CA VAL A 132 11.01 -8.99 -22.33
C VAL A 132 9.57 -9.42 -22.63
N GLU A 133 9.34 -9.89 -23.85
CA GLU A 133 8.12 -10.62 -24.21
C GLU A 133 8.42 -12.11 -24.36
N VAL A 134 7.58 -12.97 -23.80
CA VAL A 134 7.53 -14.40 -24.12
C VAL A 134 6.28 -14.64 -24.97
N TYR A 135 6.44 -15.06 -26.22
CA TYR A 135 5.33 -15.12 -27.17
C TYR A 135 5.38 -16.37 -28.04
N VAL A 136 4.20 -16.82 -28.50
CA VAL A 136 4.08 -17.94 -29.42
C VAL A 136 3.96 -17.43 -30.85
N ARG A 137 4.68 -18.06 -31.78
CA ARG A 137 4.52 -17.82 -33.22
C ARG A 137 4.74 -19.11 -34.00
N ASN A 138 3.78 -19.47 -34.84
CA ASN A 138 3.78 -20.73 -35.60
C ASN A 138 3.95 -21.97 -34.69
N GLY A 139 3.28 -21.96 -33.52
CA GLY A 139 3.35 -23.05 -32.54
C GLY A 139 4.66 -23.14 -31.74
N ALA A 140 5.60 -22.22 -31.94
CA ALA A 140 6.86 -22.19 -31.20
C ALA A 140 6.93 -20.97 -30.27
N TRP A 141 7.25 -21.21 -29.00
CA TRP A 141 7.49 -20.15 -28.02
C TRP A 141 8.87 -19.53 -28.17
N LYS A 142 8.91 -18.20 -28.06
CA LYS A 142 10.08 -17.36 -28.28
C LYS A 142 10.17 -16.29 -27.19
N ALA A 143 11.38 -15.83 -26.90
CA ALA A 143 11.61 -14.61 -26.13
C ALA A 143 12.01 -13.48 -27.07
N ARG A 144 11.50 -12.26 -26.85
CA ARG A 144 11.90 -11.04 -27.55
C ARG A 144 12.37 -9.99 -26.55
N ALA A 145 13.50 -9.35 -26.86
CA ALA A 145 13.98 -8.19 -26.14
C ALA A 145 13.18 -6.95 -26.58
N VAL A 146 12.57 -6.24 -25.64
CA VAL A 146 11.75 -5.04 -25.93
C VAL A 146 12.49 -3.78 -25.48
N GLY A 147 12.52 -3.53 -24.17
CA GLY A 147 13.19 -2.37 -23.60
C GLY A 147 12.40 -1.07 -23.77
N GLN A 148 11.06 -1.15 -23.74
CA GLN A 148 10.19 0.02 -23.90
C GLN A 148 9.85 0.62 -22.54
N GLY A 149 10.32 1.83 -22.28
CA GLY A 149 10.01 2.56 -21.06
C GLY A 149 8.64 3.26 -21.12
N TYR A 150 8.07 3.48 -19.93
CA TYR A 150 6.79 4.14 -19.69
C TYR A 150 6.96 5.29 -18.68
N ALA A 151 6.79 6.53 -19.13
CA ALA A 151 6.82 7.71 -18.26
C ALA A 151 5.69 7.73 -17.22
N ASN A 152 4.50 7.28 -17.64
CA ASN A 152 3.31 7.16 -16.78
C ASN A 152 3.32 5.90 -15.89
N GLY A 153 4.47 5.23 -15.80
CA GLY A 153 4.69 4.08 -14.92
C GLY A 153 3.84 2.86 -15.27
N LEU A 154 3.69 1.99 -14.28
CA LEU A 154 2.98 0.72 -14.44
C LEU A 154 1.49 0.93 -14.76
N ALA A 155 0.90 2.05 -14.35
CA ALA A 155 -0.47 2.42 -14.73
C ALA A 155 -0.63 2.64 -16.24
N GLY A 156 0.37 3.25 -16.88
CA GLY A 156 0.40 3.41 -18.34
C GLY A 156 0.46 2.05 -19.05
N ILE A 157 1.30 1.14 -18.55
CA ILE A 157 1.39 -0.25 -19.03
C ILE A 157 0.04 -0.96 -18.86
N ALA A 158 -0.54 -0.91 -17.66
CA ALA A 158 -1.81 -1.55 -17.32
C ALA A 158 -2.93 -1.08 -18.27
N THR A 159 -3.02 0.23 -18.51
CA THR A 159 -4.00 0.83 -19.44
C THR A 159 -3.78 0.37 -20.88
N ASP A 160 -2.53 0.39 -21.36
CA ASP A 160 -2.17 -0.07 -22.71
C ASP A 160 -2.51 -1.54 -22.94
N PHE A 161 -2.50 -2.36 -21.89
CA PHE A 161 -2.82 -3.78 -21.96
C PHE A 161 -4.24 -4.12 -21.49
N GLY A 162 -5.09 -3.12 -21.20
CA GLY A 162 -6.51 -3.31 -20.94
C GLY A 162 -6.87 -3.72 -19.51
N VAL A 163 -5.94 -3.56 -18.56
CA VAL A 163 -6.23 -3.67 -17.14
C VAL A 163 -6.97 -2.41 -16.69
N SER A 164 -8.12 -2.58 -16.03
CA SER A 164 -8.87 -1.46 -15.47
C SER A 164 -8.23 -1.03 -14.16
N VAL A 165 -7.48 0.07 -14.20
CA VAL A 165 -7.01 0.72 -12.97
C VAL A 165 -8.17 1.58 -12.45
N GLU A 166 -8.89 1.12 -11.43
CA GLU A 166 -9.78 2.00 -10.66
C GLU A 166 -8.92 3.02 -9.91
N GLU A 167 -8.63 4.15 -10.55
CA GLU A 167 -8.21 5.34 -9.84
C GLU A 167 -9.39 5.81 -8.98
N PRO A 168 -9.23 6.00 -7.66
CA PRO A 168 -10.25 6.67 -6.88
C PRO A 168 -10.40 8.09 -7.45
N VAL A 169 -11.60 8.37 -7.97
CA VAL A 169 -12.00 9.70 -8.44
C VAL A 169 -11.65 10.71 -7.35
N ALA A 170 -10.72 11.62 -7.65
CA ALA A 170 -10.39 12.72 -6.76
C ALA A 170 -11.70 13.45 -6.38
N PRO A 171 -11.97 13.71 -5.09
CA PRO A 171 -13.16 14.45 -4.70
C PRO A 171 -13.21 15.76 -5.47
N ALA A 172 -14.34 16.04 -6.13
CA ALA A 172 -14.58 17.34 -6.72
C ALA A 172 -14.36 18.41 -5.65
N GLN A 173 -13.47 19.36 -5.91
CA GLN A 173 -13.25 20.49 -5.03
C GLN A 173 -14.59 21.19 -4.79
N PRO A 174 -14.97 21.50 -3.53
CA PRO A 174 -16.18 22.25 -3.25
C PRO A 174 -16.12 23.58 -4.00
N VAL A 175 -17.08 23.80 -4.90
CA VAL A 175 -17.28 25.11 -5.53
C VAL A 175 -17.59 26.10 -4.40
N ALA A 176 -16.76 27.13 -4.25
CA ALA A 176 -16.95 28.15 -3.23
C ALA A 176 -18.37 28.75 -3.35
N PRO A 177 -19.09 29.01 -2.23
CA PRO A 177 -20.41 29.62 -2.28
C PRO A 177 -20.35 30.98 -2.99
N ALA A 178 -21.28 31.20 -3.91
CA ALA A 178 -21.46 32.49 -4.56
C ALA A 178 -21.73 33.59 -3.51
N ALA A 179 -21.01 34.71 -3.63
CA ALA A 179 -21.21 35.87 -2.78
C ALA A 179 -22.65 36.43 -2.91
N PRO A 180 -23.21 37.05 -1.85
CA PRO A 180 -24.54 37.66 -1.91
C PRO A 180 -24.58 38.79 -2.96
N PRO A 181 -25.74 39.04 -3.60
CA PRO A 181 -25.85 40.09 -4.61
C PRO A 181 -25.61 41.47 -4.02
N MET A 182 -24.67 42.21 -4.62
CA MET A 182 -24.39 43.62 -4.33
C MET A 182 -25.60 44.49 -4.71
N GLN A 183 -25.93 45.45 -3.84
CA GLN A 183 -26.90 46.52 -4.11
C GLN A 183 -26.36 47.48 -5.20
N PRO A 184 -27.24 48.14 -5.99
CA PRO A 184 -26.79 49.08 -7.02
C PRO A 184 -26.12 50.33 -6.40
N PRO A 185 -25.09 50.91 -7.04
CA PRO A 185 -24.42 52.09 -6.50
C PRO A 185 -25.26 53.36 -6.67
N ALA A 186 -25.23 54.23 -5.65
CA ALA A 186 -25.63 55.63 -5.77
C ALA A 186 -24.52 56.46 -6.44
N ALA A 187 -24.92 57.52 -7.14
CA ALA A 187 -24.06 58.41 -7.93
C ALA A 187 -22.98 59.15 -7.11
N PRO A 188 -21.83 59.54 -7.72
CA PRO A 188 -20.66 60.05 -7.02
C PRO A 188 -20.69 61.57 -6.81
N PRO A 189 -19.98 62.10 -5.79
CA PRO A 189 -19.41 63.44 -5.83
C PRO A 189 -17.91 63.43 -6.19
N ALA A 190 -17.47 64.61 -6.63
CA ALA A 190 -16.26 64.95 -7.37
C ALA A 190 -14.90 64.77 -6.61
N PRO A 191 -13.74 64.88 -7.31
CA PRO A 191 -12.48 64.25 -6.92
C PRO A 191 -11.60 65.12 -6.02
N THR A 192 -10.75 64.48 -5.22
CA THR A 192 -9.52 65.09 -4.67
C THR A 192 -8.31 64.22 -5.00
N LEU A 193 -7.24 64.90 -5.42
CA LEU A 193 -5.97 64.35 -5.89
C LEU A 193 -5.14 63.76 -4.75
N ALA A 194 -4.61 62.55 -4.93
CA ALA A 194 -3.47 62.02 -4.15
C ALA A 194 -2.59 61.10 -5.02
N ALA A 195 -1.29 61.12 -4.72
CA ALA A 195 -0.14 60.66 -5.51
C ALA A 195 -0.04 59.12 -5.69
N PRO A 196 0.74 58.62 -6.68
CA PRO A 196 0.83 57.19 -6.98
C PRO A 196 1.80 56.44 -6.05
N PRO A 197 1.46 55.22 -5.58
CA PRO A 197 2.44 54.28 -5.02
C PRO A 197 3.02 53.35 -6.09
N ALA A 198 4.23 52.85 -5.80
CA ALA A 198 5.10 52.00 -6.64
C ALA A 198 4.48 50.61 -6.97
N PRO A 199 4.95 49.93 -8.04
CA PRO A 199 4.40 48.64 -8.46
C PRO A 199 4.78 47.49 -7.51
N PRO A 200 3.91 46.48 -7.30
CA PRO A 200 4.21 45.32 -6.47
C PRO A 200 5.09 44.29 -7.20
N ALA A 201 5.91 43.58 -6.43
CA ALA A 201 6.73 42.45 -6.88
C ALA A 201 5.86 41.22 -7.24
N PRO A 202 6.32 40.33 -8.14
CA PRO A 202 5.55 39.16 -8.54
C PRO A 202 5.44 38.10 -7.43
N PRO A 203 4.34 37.33 -7.37
CA PRO A 203 4.11 36.32 -6.34
C PRO A 203 4.99 35.08 -6.53
N ALA A 204 5.42 34.49 -5.41
CA ALA A 204 6.12 33.21 -5.34
C ALA A 204 5.21 32.04 -5.75
N PRO A 205 5.75 30.95 -6.34
CA PRO A 205 4.97 29.80 -6.76
C PRO A 205 4.38 29.04 -5.56
N PRO A 206 3.17 28.46 -5.69
CA PRO A 206 2.51 27.70 -4.63
C PRO A 206 3.22 26.37 -4.37
N ALA A 207 3.24 25.97 -3.10
CA ALA A 207 3.75 24.69 -2.63
C ALA A 207 2.94 23.50 -3.17
N PRO A 208 3.57 22.34 -3.45
CA PRO A 208 2.88 21.18 -3.99
C PRO A 208 2.03 20.46 -2.93
N VAL A 209 0.85 20.04 -3.36
CA VAL A 209 -0.11 19.24 -2.59
C VAL A 209 0.34 17.76 -2.61
N PRO A 210 0.36 17.03 -1.48
CA PRO A 210 0.79 15.62 -1.46
C PRO A 210 -0.25 14.69 -2.08
N GLY A 211 0.16 13.88 -3.05
CA GLY A 211 -0.63 12.78 -3.64
C GLY A 211 -0.54 11.49 -2.81
N ALA A 212 -1.57 10.65 -2.93
CA ALA A 212 -1.67 9.37 -2.26
C ALA A 212 -0.60 8.39 -2.79
N GLY A 213 0.44 8.17 -1.99
CA GLY A 213 1.50 7.21 -2.24
C GLY A 213 1.78 6.40 -0.98
N LYS A 214 2.31 5.17 -1.14
CA LYS A 214 2.85 4.38 -0.02
C LYS A 214 3.93 5.22 0.68
N ILE A 215 3.69 5.61 1.93
CA ILE A 215 4.60 6.49 2.69
C ILE A 215 5.79 5.66 3.18
N ASN A 216 7.01 6.07 2.84
CA ASN A 216 8.23 5.43 3.30
C ASN A 216 8.75 6.09 4.59
N LEU A 217 9.23 5.29 5.57
CA LEU A 217 9.66 5.71 6.93
C LEU A 217 10.96 6.52 6.98
N ASP A 218 11.44 7.05 5.85
CA ASP A 218 12.72 7.77 5.72
C ASP A 218 12.65 9.26 6.00
N LYS A 219 11.44 9.82 6.09
CA LYS A 219 11.21 11.23 6.36
C LYS A 219 10.44 11.31 7.68
N GLY A 220 11.03 11.92 8.69
CA GLY A 220 10.45 12.02 10.04
C GLY A 220 8.96 12.40 10.03
N ARG A 221 8.23 11.82 11.00
CA ARG A 221 6.76 11.77 11.13
C ARG A 221 6.05 11.11 9.93
N VAL A 222 5.74 9.83 10.09
CA VAL A 222 4.87 9.10 9.16
C VAL A 222 3.45 9.20 9.70
N SER A 223 2.59 9.94 9.02
CA SER A 223 1.16 9.99 9.33
C SER A 223 0.42 9.37 8.15
N LEU A 224 0.14 8.07 8.24
CA LEU A 224 -0.64 7.39 7.21
C LEU A 224 -2.06 7.92 7.16
N GLN A 225 -2.55 8.14 5.94
CA GLN A 225 -3.96 8.42 5.68
C GLN A 225 -4.73 7.10 5.55
N LYS A 226 -6.05 7.17 5.69
CA LYS A 226 -6.97 6.04 5.46
C LYS A 226 -6.62 5.30 4.15
N ASN A 227 -6.55 3.97 4.24
CA ASN A 227 -6.17 3.02 3.20
C ASN A 227 -4.71 3.03 2.74
N GLN A 228 -3.83 3.82 3.35
CA GLN A 228 -2.40 3.76 3.03
C GLN A 228 -1.73 2.58 3.72
N THR A 229 -0.83 1.93 2.98
CA THR A 229 -0.07 0.76 3.44
C THR A 229 1.42 1.06 3.46
N VAL A 230 2.11 0.55 4.47
CA VAL A 230 3.56 0.65 4.63
C VAL A 230 4.15 -0.68 5.11
N SER A 231 5.33 -1.04 4.60
CA SER A 231 6.10 -2.15 5.16
C SER A 231 6.75 -1.71 6.48
N LEU A 232 6.71 -2.58 7.48
CA LEU A 232 7.37 -2.34 8.78
C LEU A 232 8.87 -2.73 8.76
N VAL A 233 9.46 -2.77 7.56
CA VAL A 233 10.86 -3.11 7.27
C VAL A 233 11.52 -1.95 6.51
N LYS A 234 12.76 -1.58 6.88
CA LYS A 234 13.53 -0.53 6.18
C LYS A 234 14.93 -1.03 5.86
N GLY A 235 15.35 -0.86 4.61
CA GLY A 235 16.72 -1.18 4.16
C GLY A 235 17.15 -2.64 4.39
N GLY A 236 16.21 -3.60 4.38
CA GLY A 236 16.51 -5.02 4.61
C GLY A 236 16.71 -5.42 6.07
N ARG A 237 16.31 -4.59 7.04
CA ARG A 237 16.28 -4.94 8.47
C ARG A 237 14.86 -4.73 9.02
N PRO A 238 14.31 -5.66 9.83
CA PRO A 238 13.00 -5.46 10.44
C PRO A 238 13.06 -4.22 11.35
N LEU A 239 12.32 -3.17 11.00
CA LEU A 239 12.40 -1.90 11.72
C LEU A 239 11.64 -1.94 13.03
N LEU A 240 10.55 -2.71 13.07
CA LEU A 240 9.62 -2.78 14.18
C LEU A 240 9.57 -4.20 14.71
N SER A 241 10.40 -4.48 15.72
CA SER A 241 10.22 -5.69 16.54
C SER A 241 8.94 -5.59 17.37
N GLN A 242 8.55 -4.37 17.75
CA GLN A 242 7.38 -4.10 18.57
C GLN A 242 6.61 -2.87 18.08
N VAL A 243 5.29 -2.98 18.03
CA VAL A 243 4.38 -1.84 17.79
C VAL A 243 3.55 -1.58 19.03
N LYS A 244 3.17 -0.32 19.24
CA LYS A 244 2.34 0.10 20.36
C LYS A 244 1.11 0.86 19.83
N MET A 245 -0.07 0.36 20.14
CA MET A 245 -1.32 1.10 19.98
C MET A 245 -1.55 1.93 21.24
N GLY A 246 -1.83 3.22 21.07
CA GLY A 246 -2.30 4.11 22.12
C GLY A 246 -3.69 4.63 21.79
N LEU A 247 -4.57 4.63 22.77
CA LEU A 247 -5.92 5.20 22.72
C LEU A 247 -6.01 6.25 23.82
N GLY A 248 -6.47 7.46 23.49
CA GLY A 248 -6.68 8.51 24.48
C GLY A 248 -7.97 9.29 24.21
N TRP A 249 -8.62 9.78 25.26
CA TRP A 249 -9.83 10.60 25.19
C TRP A 249 -9.97 11.50 26.41
N GLU A 250 -10.81 12.53 26.34
CA GLU A 250 -11.12 13.34 27.51
C GLU A 250 -12.43 12.89 28.19
N PRO A 251 -12.50 12.98 29.53
CA PRO A 251 -13.74 12.73 30.26
C PRO A 251 -14.86 13.66 29.80
N ALA A 252 -16.11 13.18 29.85
CA ALA A 252 -17.26 14.00 29.48
C ALA A 252 -17.42 15.19 30.46
N PHE A 253 -17.30 16.43 29.96
CA PHE A 253 -17.35 17.64 30.79
C PHE A 253 -18.65 17.78 31.63
N ARG A 254 -19.76 17.14 31.23
CA ARG A 254 -21.05 17.05 31.95
C ARG A 254 -21.86 15.77 31.63
N GLY A 255 -21.20 14.62 31.47
CA GLY A 255 -21.84 13.37 31.00
C GLY A 255 -21.59 12.16 31.89
N LYS A 256 -22.13 11.00 31.48
CA LYS A 256 -21.73 9.69 32.01
C LYS A 256 -20.29 9.39 31.62
N ASP A 257 -19.59 8.63 32.46
CA ASP A 257 -18.25 8.11 32.17
C ASP A 257 -18.21 7.47 30.77
N ILE A 258 -17.18 7.82 30.01
CA ILE A 258 -16.95 7.32 28.65
C ILE A 258 -15.88 6.24 28.76
N ASP A 259 -16.27 5.04 28.39
CA ASP A 259 -15.43 3.85 28.39
C ASP A 259 -15.12 3.48 26.93
N LEU A 260 -13.89 3.79 26.51
CA LEU A 260 -13.36 3.40 25.21
C LEU A 260 -12.33 2.29 25.41
N ASP A 261 -12.57 1.16 24.74
CA ASP A 261 -11.69 0.00 24.78
C ASP A 261 -10.75 -0.01 23.57
N ALA A 262 -9.45 -0.17 23.82
CA ALA A 262 -8.49 -0.62 22.84
C ALA A 262 -8.54 -2.16 22.73
N SER A 263 -8.37 -2.68 21.52
CA SER A 263 -8.29 -4.14 21.32
C SER A 263 -7.43 -4.48 20.11
N VAL A 264 -6.83 -5.67 20.13
CA VAL A 264 -6.20 -6.27 18.96
C VAL A 264 -6.68 -7.71 18.78
N ILE A 265 -7.03 -8.05 17.54
CA ILE A 265 -7.55 -9.38 17.18
C ILE A 265 -6.53 -10.06 16.29
N ALA A 266 -6.13 -11.28 16.67
CA ALA A 266 -5.20 -12.10 15.93
C ALA A 266 -5.92 -13.14 15.08
N TYR A 267 -5.45 -13.31 13.85
CA TYR A 267 -6.04 -14.17 12.84
C TYR A 267 -5.00 -15.09 12.19
N GLY A 268 -5.48 -16.27 11.81
CA GLY A 268 -4.71 -17.25 11.05
C GLY A 268 -4.80 -17.06 9.53
N PRO A 269 -4.13 -17.95 8.76
CA PRO A 269 -4.00 -17.82 7.31
C PRO A 269 -5.35 -17.83 6.57
N GLN A 270 -6.35 -18.52 7.12
CA GLN A 270 -7.70 -18.57 6.58
C GLN A 270 -8.61 -17.49 7.17
N ARG A 271 -8.04 -16.43 7.76
CA ARG A 271 -8.75 -15.34 8.45
C ARG A 271 -9.62 -15.85 9.61
N ASN A 272 -9.29 -17.03 10.13
CA ASN A 272 -9.92 -17.59 11.32
C ASN A 272 -9.41 -16.86 12.55
N HIS A 273 -10.31 -16.57 13.48
CA HIS A 273 -9.95 -15.98 14.78
C HIS A 273 -9.05 -16.94 15.56
N ILE A 274 -7.89 -16.46 15.99
CA ILE A 274 -6.97 -17.18 16.88
C ILE A 274 -7.18 -16.71 18.31
N ASP A 275 -7.08 -15.40 18.55
CA ASP A 275 -7.24 -14.82 19.89
C ASP A 275 -7.52 -13.31 19.83
N SER A 276 -7.94 -12.70 20.94
CA SER A 276 -8.15 -11.25 21.08
C SER A 276 -7.61 -10.74 22.41
N CYS A 277 -6.84 -9.66 22.37
CA CYS A 277 -6.36 -8.94 23.54
C CYS A 277 -7.22 -7.69 23.74
N TYR A 278 -7.72 -7.49 24.96
CA TYR A 278 -8.62 -6.40 25.38
C TYR A 278 -8.63 -6.33 26.92
N PHE A 279 -9.36 -5.38 27.52
CA PHE A 279 -9.42 -5.19 28.97
C PHE A 279 -9.71 -6.48 29.78
N GLY A 280 -10.58 -7.36 29.27
CA GLY A 280 -10.93 -8.64 29.91
C GLY A 280 -9.92 -9.77 29.69
N LYS A 281 -8.94 -9.58 28.81
CA LYS A 281 -7.85 -10.53 28.51
C LYS A 281 -6.57 -9.78 28.15
N LEU A 282 -5.85 -9.35 29.18
CA LEU A 282 -4.72 -8.42 29.08
C LEU A 282 -3.45 -8.99 28.43
N THR A 283 -3.39 -10.31 28.20
CA THR A 283 -2.23 -10.94 27.57
C THR A 283 -2.67 -12.16 26.76
N ILE A 284 -2.15 -12.26 25.53
CA ILE A 284 -2.39 -13.39 24.63
C ILE A 284 -1.08 -13.85 23.98
N LEU A 285 -1.13 -14.97 23.25
CA LEU A 285 -0.03 -15.45 22.40
C LEU A 285 1.33 -15.53 23.13
N ASN A 286 1.35 -16.16 24.31
CA ASN A 286 2.55 -16.32 25.15
C ASN A 286 3.24 -15.00 25.55
N GLY A 287 2.46 -13.93 25.72
CA GLY A 287 2.99 -12.64 26.13
C GLY A 287 3.47 -11.75 24.98
N SER A 288 3.31 -12.18 23.73
CA SER A 288 3.68 -11.39 22.56
C SER A 288 2.70 -10.24 22.31
N VAL A 289 1.53 -10.24 22.94
CA VAL A 289 0.60 -9.11 22.94
C VAL A 289 0.19 -8.83 24.38
N LYS A 290 0.27 -7.56 24.80
CA LYS A 290 -0.04 -7.11 26.16
C LYS A 290 -0.86 -5.83 26.15
N HIS A 291 -1.90 -5.78 26.97
CA HIS A 291 -2.73 -4.61 27.26
C HIS A 291 -2.28 -3.96 28.58
N SER A 292 -2.30 -2.64 28.67
CA SER A 292 -1.91 -1.90 29.89
C SER A 292 -2.89 -2.09 31.05
N GLY A 293 -4.15 -2.33 30.73
CA GLY A 293 -5.26 -2.36 31.67
C GLY A 293 -6.42 -1.54 31.12
N ASP A 294 -7.54 -1.61 31.81
CA ASP A 294 -8.77 -0.87 31.49
C ASP A 294 -8.68 0.56 32.04
N ASN A 295 -9.01 1.56 31.23
CA ASN A 295 -9.24 2.92 31.69
C ASN A 295 -10.71 3.31 31.45
N LEU A 296 -11.48 3.41 32.53
CA LEU A 296 -12.93 3.66 32.45
C LEU A 296 -13.31 5.13 32.28
N THR A 297 -12.34 6.06 32.31
CA THR A 297 -12.62 7.49 32.50
C THR A 297 -11.94 8.41 31.50
N GLY A 298 -10.77 8.04 30.98
CA GLY A 298 -9.90 8.94 30.21
C GLY A 298 -9.24 10.01 31.08
N GLU A 299 -9.17 9.81 32.41
CA GLU A 299 -8.55 10.77 33.31
C GLU A 299 -7.02 10.66 33.23
N GLY A 300 -6.38 11.65 32.62
CA GLY A 300 -4.94 11.66 32.39
C GLY A 300 -4.56 12.53 31.19
N GLY A 301 -3.27 12.54 30.86
CA GLY A 301 -2.78 13.11 29.61
C GLY A 301 -2.01 12.05 28.84
N GLY A 302 -2.26 11.96 27.54
CA GLY A 302 -1.60 10.98 26.67
C GLY A 302 -2.49 9.78 26.37
N ASP A 303 -1.87 8.61 26.20
CA ASP A 303 -2.59 7.38 25.88
C ASP A 303 -3.15 6.76 27.17
N ASP A 304 -4.47 6.74 27.29
CA ASP A 304 -5.24 6.18 28.39
C ASP A 304 -5.19 4.65 28.41
N GLU A 305 -5.27 4.03 27.23
CA GLU A 305 -5.07 2.59 27.04
C GLU A 305 -3.98 2.31 26.02
N VAL A 306 -3.21 1.25 26.30
CA VAL A 306 -2.05 0.88 25.50
C VAL A 306 -2.03 -0.61 25.23
N ILE A 307 -1.84 -0.99 23.96
CA ILE A 307 -1.54 -2.37 23.56
C ILE A 307 -0.16 -2.43 22.93
N VAL A 308 0.72 -3.27 23.47
CA VAL A 308 2.04 -3.55 22.89
C VAL A 308 2.01 -4.92 22.23
N VAL A 309 2.49 -4.98 20.99
CA VAL A 309 2.62 -6.22 20.21
C VAL A 309 4.07 -6.42 19.81
N ASP A 310 4.64 -7.55 20.18
CA ASP A 310 5.94 -8.04 19.75
C ASP A 310 5.78 -8.91 18.50
N LEU A 311 6.00 -8.27 17.34
CA LEU A 311 5.84 -8.87 16.02
C LEU A 311 6.83 -10.01 15.76
N GLY A 312 8.00 -9.98 16.42
CA GLY A 312 9.04 -11.01 16.30
C GLY A 312 8.74 -12.27 17.11
N ARG A 313 7.90 -12.16 18.14
CA ARG A 313 7.51 -13.28 19.02
C ARG A 313 6.13 -13.84 18.73
N LEU A 314 5.43 -13.35 17.72
CA LEU A 314 4.13 -13.91 17.33
C LEU A 314 4.30 -15.35 16.81
N PRO A 315 3.41 -16.27 17.19
CA PRO A 315 3.37 -17.61 16.61
C PRO A 315 3.23 -17.57 15.08
N GLN A 316 3.84 -18.53 14.38
CA GLN A 316 3.85 -18.52 12.90
C GLN A 316 2.45 -18.64 12.29
N GLU A 317 1.52 -19.25 13.01
CA GLU A 317 0.10 -19.35 12.64
C GLU A 317 -0.63 -18.01 12.66
N VAL A 318 -0.09 -16.96 13.31
CA VAL A 318 -0.67 -15.62 13.27
C VAL A 318 -0.17 -14.88 12.04
N THR A 319 -1.07 -14.68 11.08
CA THR A 319 -0.78 -14.01 9.80
C THR A 319 -1.48 -12.67 9.65
N GLY A 320 -2.44 -12.36 10.52
CA GLY A 320 -3.15 -11.10 10.52
C GLY A 320 -3.40 -10.57 11.93
N LEU A 321 -3.25 -9.26 12.10
CA LEU A 321 -3.69 -8.53 13.28
C LEU A 321 -4.60 -7.39 12.84
N VAL A 322 -5.67 -7.13 13.58
CA VAL A 322 -6.50 -5.93 13.39
C VAL A 322 -6.63 -5.22 14.72
N PHE A 323 -6.26 -3.94 14.73
CA PHE A 323 -6.38 -3.05 15.87
C PHE A 323 -7.72 -2.33 15.81
N THR A 324 -8.44 -2.31 16.93
CA THR A 324 -9.81 -1.81 17.01
C THR A 324 -10.02 -0.97 18.24
N VAL A 325 -10.90 0.02 18.13
CA VAL A 325 -11.42 0.77 19.28
C VAL A 325 -12.93 0.58 19.34
N ASN A 326 -13.47 0.36 20.53
CA ASN A 326 -14.90 0.24 20.78
C ASN A 326 -15.33 1.19 21.89
N SER A 327 -16.52 1.79 21.79
CA SER A 327 -17.17 2.38 22.95
C SER A 327 -18.01 1.30 23.65
N PHE A 328 -17.50 0.83 24.80
CA PHE A 328 -18.18 -0.17 25.62
C PHE A 328 -19.51 0.37 26.16
N SER A 329 -19.46 1.59 26.72
CA SER A 329 -20.60 2.29 27.28
C SER A 329 -21.63 2.73 26.21
N GLY A 330 -21.27 2.71 24.92
CA GLY A 330 -22.17 2.79 23.77
C GLY A 330 -22.37 4.20 23.20
N GLN A 331 -21.61 5.18 23.68
CA GLN A 331 -21.52 6.51 23.09
C GLN A 331 -20.97 6.41 21.68
N LYS A 332 -21.45 7.27 20.80
CA LYS A 332 -20.91 7.38 19.45
C LYS A 332 -19.65 8.22 19.47
N PHE A 333 -18.74 8.00 18.52
CA PHE A 333 -17.54 8.85 18.41
C PHE A 333 -17.84 10.34 18.15
N THR A 334 -19.06 10.67 17.70
CA THR A 334 -19.57 12.05 17.64
C THR A 334 -19.82 12.71 19.00
N GLU A 335 -19.87 11.92 20.07
CA GLU A 335 -20.21 12.35 21.44
C GLU A 335 -19.00 12.33 22.38
N VAL A 336 -17.84 11.86 21.92
CA VAL A 336 -16.61 11.79 22.71
C VAL A 336 -15.68 12.95 22.34
N ALA A 337 -15.20 13.66 23.35
CA ALA A 337 -14.30 14.80 23.18
C ALA A 337 -12.83 14.36 23.17
N LYS A 338 -12.04 14.94 22.26
CA LYS A 338 -10.60 14.72 22.09
C LYS A 338 -10.16 13.26 22.06
N ALA A 339 -11.06 12.36 21.65
CA ALA A 339 -10.74 10.97 21.39
C ALA A 339 -9.82 10.84 20.17
N TYR A 340 -8.78 10.03 20.33
CA TYR A 340 -7.84 9.67 19.29
C TYR A 340 -7.33 8.25 19.50
N CYS A 341 -6.88 7.60 18.43
CA CYS A 341 -6.04 6.41 18.52
C CYS A 341 -4.83 6.54 17.61
N ARG A 342 -3.73 5.90 17.99
CA ARG A 342 -2.48 5.93 17.24
C ARG A 342 -1.76 4.59 17.31
N LEU A 343 -1.02 4.27 16.25
CA LEU A 343 -0.03 3.20 16.28
C LEU A 343 1.35 3.84 16.16
N VAL A 344 2.25 3.46 17.05
CA VAL A 344 3.63 3.96 17.11
C VAL A 344 4.61 2.80 17.05
N ASP A 345 5.84 3.11 16.65
CA ASP A 345 7.01 2.30 16.94
C ASP A 345 7.24 2.28 18.46
N ALA A 346 7.25 1.09 19.08
CA ALA A 346 7.44 1.00 20.52
C ALA A 346 8.87 1.37 20.98
N ALA A 347 9.87 1.26 20.10
CA ALA A 347 11.26 1.57 20.42
C ALA A 347 11.58 3.06 20.32
N THR A 348 10.99 3.75 19.33
CA THR A 348 11.29 5.16 19.04
C THR A 348 10.16 6.12 19.44
N ASP A 349 9.00 5.60 19.81
CA ASP A 349 7.74 6.34 20.02
C ASP A 349 7.29 7.14 18.77
N GLN A 350 7.85 6.82 17.60
CA GLN A 350 7.49 7.45 16.34
C GLN A 350 6.07 7.02 15.94
N GLU A 351 5.16 7.99 15.81
CA GLU A 351 3.84 7.75 15.23
C GLU A 351 3.96 7.24 13.78
N LEU A 352 3.25 6.13 13.53
CA LEU A 352 3.09 5.49 12.22
C LEU A 352 1.74 5.86 11.61
N VAL A 353 0.70 5.89 12.45
CA VAL A 353 -0.64 6.33 12.09
C VAL A 353 -1.33 6.93 13.30
N ARG A 354 -2.15 7.96 13.07
CA ARG A 354 -3.02 8.57 14.06
C ARG A 354 -4.38 8.87 13.44
N PHE A 355 -5.44 8.54 14.16
CA PHE A 355 -6.81 8.90 13.83
C PHE A 355 -7.40 9.72 14.97
N ASP A 356 -7.92 10.90 14.63
CA ASP A 356 -8.77 11.65 15.53
C ASP A 356 -10.21 11.12 15.41
N LEU A 357 -10.74 10.60 16.51
CA LEU A 357 -12.05 9.95 16.56
C LEU A 357 -13.16 10.94 16.92
N THR A 358 -12.80 12.08 17.51
CA THR A 358 -13.74 13.14 17.91
C THR A 358 -14.55 13.62 16.72
N GLY A 359 -15.87 13.45 16.77
CA GLY A 359 -16.74 13.94 15.69
C GLY A 359 -16.68 13.12 14.39
N ALA A 360 -15.98 11.97 14.38
CA ALA A 360 -15.70 11.23 13.15
C ALA A 360 -16.96 10.60 12.53
N GLU A 361 -17.52 9.55 13.16
CA GLU A 361 -18.75 8.91 12.69
C GLU A 361 -19.68 8.54 13.84
N ALA A 362 -20.98 8.49 13.54
CA ALA A 362 -22.05 8.13 14.47
C ALA A 362 -22.11 6.62 14.77
N GLN A 363 -20.94 5.99 14.93
CA GLN A 363 -20.73 4.56 15.15
C GLN A 363 -20.07 4.31 16.52
N THR A 364 -20.01 3.04 16.91
CA THR A 364 -19.55 2.60 18.25
C THR A 364 -18.27 1.77 18.23
N GLY A 365 -17.78 1.40 17.04
CA GLY A 365 -16.51 0.71 16.86
C GLY A 365 -15.79 1.22 15.63
N VAL A 366 -14.47 1.11 15.62
CA VAL A 366 -13.61 1.46 14.49
C VAL A 366 -12.48 0.46 14.37
N MET A 367 -12.21 0.01 13.14
CA MET A 367 -10.99 -0.72 12.79
C MET A 367 -9.95 0.31 12.36
N MET A 368 -8.89 0.48 13.14
CA MET A 368 -7.92 1.56 12.90
C MET A 368 -6.86 1.15 11.89
N ALA A 369 -6.32 -0.04 12.02
CA ALA A 369 -5.23 -0.52 11.20
C ALA A 369 -5.21 -2.05 11.23
N LYS A 370 -4.71 -2.64 10.14
CA LYS A 370 -4.41 -4.07 10.05
C LYS A 370 -2.93 -4.27 9.79
N LEU A 371 -2.37 -5.31 10.38
CA LEU A 371 -1.04 -5.80 10.06
C LEU A 371 -1.18 -7.17 9.42
N ILE A 372 -0.61 -7.35 8.24
CA ILE A 372 -0.60 -8.62 7.52
C ILE A 372 0.84 -9.10 7.43
N ARG A 373 1.04 -10.35 7.83
CA ARG A 373 2.34 -11.02 7.71
C ARG A 373 2.47 -11.54 6.28
N GLN A 374 3.43 -10.97 5.56
CA GLN A 374 3.77 -11.39 4.21
C GLN A 374 4.49 -12.73 4.23
N PHE A 375 4.49 -13.42 3.09
CA PHE A 375 5.18 -14.71 2.95
C PHE A 375 6.70 -14.61 3.19
N SER A 376 7.27 -13.42 2.98
CA SER A 376 8.65 -13.08 3.35
C SER A 376 8.91 -13.09 4.86
N GLY A 377 7.86 -13.15 5.69
CA GLY A 377 7.92 -13.03 7.14
C GLY A 377 7.83 -11.58 7.64
N GLU A 378 7.86 -10.61 6.73
CA GLU A 378 7.72 -9.19 7.01
C GLU A 378 6.27 -8.83 7.34
N TRP A 379 6.07 -7.77 8.13
CA TRP A 379 4.74 -7.25 8.44
C TRP A 379 4.47 -6.00 7.60
N GLU A 380 3.35 -5.98 6.91
CA GLU A 380 2.81 -4.78 6.29
C GLU A 380 1.66 -4.23 7.13
N MET A 381 1.65 -2.93 7.35
CA MET A 381 0.55 -2.25 8.03
C MET A 381 -0.27 -1.44 7.03
N THR A 382 -1.59 -1.60 7.06
CA THR A 382 -2.54 -0.74 6.37
C THR A 382 -3.35 0.07 7.39
N ALA A 383 -3.36 1.39 7.24
CA ALA A 383 -4.28 2.27 7.96
C ALA A 383 -5.70 2.11 7.38
N MET A 384 -6.72 1.95 8.22
CA MET A 384 -8.10 1.67 7.80
C MET A 384 -9.05 2.82 8.16
N GLY A 385 -9.31 3.07 9.44
CA GLY A 385 -10.30 4.06 9.86
C GLY A 385 -11.72 3.71 9.40
N ASP A 386 -12.09 2.42 9.48
CA ASP A 386 -13.41 1.93 9.09
C ASP A 386 -14.32 1.78 10.30
N PHE A 387 -15.43 2.54 10.30
CA PHE A 387 -16.36 2.58 11.40
C PHE A 387 -17.47 1.53 11.26
N VAL A 388 -17.80 0.89 12.38
CA VAL A 388 -18.79 -0.19 12.44
C VAL A 388 -19.66 -0.08 13.68
N LYS A 389 -20.87 -0.63 13.61
CA LYS A 389 -21.77 -0.73 14.76
C LYS A 389 -21.40 -1.94 15.62
N ALA A 390 -20.40 -1.77 16.47
CA ALA A 390 -19.94 -2.81 17.39
C ALA A 390 -19.43 -2.19 18.68
N ARG A 391 -19.94 -2.67 19.82
CA ARG A 391 -19.61 -2.18 21.17
C ARG A 391 -18.57 -3.03 21.91
N THR A 392 -18.15 -4.15 21.32
CA THR A 392 -17.23 -5.09 21.96
C THR A 392 -16.32 -5.71 20.91
N VAL A 393 -15.12 -6.09 21.32
CA VAL A 393 -14.16 -6.80 20.47
C VAL A 393 -14.76 -8.07 19.85
N ARG A 394 -15.64 -8.77 20.57
CA ARG A 394 -16.33 -9.97 20.06
C ARG A 394 -17.16 -9.67 18.81
N ASN A 395 -17.79 -8.50 18.77
CA ASN A 395 -18.58 -8.06 17.62
C ASN A 395 -17.69 -7.49 16.49
N MET A 396 -16.42 -7.19 16.79
CA MET A 396 -15.42 -6.77 15.79
C MET A 396 -14.79 -7.95 15.05
N VAL A 397 -14.77 -9.16 15.64
CA VAL A 397 -14.06 -10.32 15.07
C VAL A 397 -14.44 -10.61 13.61
N LYS A 398 -15.73 -10.59 13.27
CA LYS A 398 -16.18 -10.90 11.91
C LYS A 398 -15.89 -9.75 10.92
N PRO A 399 -16.24 -8.48 11.21
CA PRO A 399 -15.84 -7.35 10.36
C PRO A 399 -14.32 -7.26 10.15
N ALA A 400 -13.53 -7.44 11.21
CA ALA A 400 -12.06 -7.37 11.11
C ALA A 400 -11.49 -8.54 10.29
N ALA A 401 -12.08 -9.73 10.34
CA ALA A 401 -11.69 -10.84 9.45
C ALA A 401 -11.95 -10.53 7.97
N GLN A 402 -13.01 -9.77 7.65
CA GLN A 402 -13.34 -9.38 6.27
C GLN A 402 -12.39 -8.30 5.72
N ALA A 403 -11.74 -7.56 6.61
CA ALA A 403 -10.81 -6.50 6.26
C ALA A 403 -9.37 -6.98 6.02
N LEU A 404 -8.99 -8.14 6.56
CA LEU A 404 -7.82 -8.92 6.13
C LEU A 404 -8.09 -9.53 4.76
#